data_AF-A0A1H9AWY8-F1
#
_entry.id   AF-A0A1H9AWY8-F1
#
_cell.length_a   1.000
_cell.length_b   1.000
_cell.length_c   1.000
_cell.angle_alpha   90.00
_cell.angle_beta   90.00
_cell.angle_gamma   90.00
#
_symmetry.space_group_name_H-M   'P 1'
#
loop_
_entity.id
_entity.type
_entity.pdbx_description
1 polymer ?
#
loop_
_entity_poly.entity_id
_entity_poly.type
_entity_poly.pdbx_seq_one_letter_code
_entity_poly.pdbx_strand_id
1 'polypeptide(L)'
;MNKPYAIKEELFVEAIANYMVVKGCAGTTSGNRIFTFKGIAERFDITVDKVRELEDSIVDKLYECAQVCDENGVWTDEDEFNILFYGNYCDVDMESSVM
;
A
#
# COMPACT_ATOMS: atom_id res chain seq x y z
N MET A 1 26.83 -6.05 -10.76
CA MET A 1 25.93 -6.78 -11.66
C MET A 1 24.53 -6.21 -11.49
N ASN A 2 24.03 -5.41 -12.43
CA ASN A 2 22.63 -5.00 -12.43
C ASN A 2 21.78 -6.23 -12.69
N LYS A 3 21.00 -6.67 -11.68
CA LYS A 3 20.03 -7.74 -11.84
C LYS A 3 18.78 -7.13 -12.49
N PRO A 4 18.47 -7.40 -13.77
CA PRO A 4 17.26 -6.89 -14.41
C PRO A 4 15.97 -7.33 -13.69
N TYR A 5 16.06 -8.36 -12.85
CA TYR A 5 15.00 -8.80 -11.95
C TYR A 5 14.73 -7.83 -10.79
N ALA A 6 15.76 -7.20 -10.22
CA ALA A 6 15.59 -6.26 -9.10
C ALA A 6 14.79 -5.02 -9.52
N ILE A 7 15.04 -4.51 -10.75
CA ILE A 7 14.29 -3.37 -11.31
C ILE A 7 12.82 -3.74 -11.53
N LYS A 8 12.52 -4.96 -11.97
CA LYS A 8 11.13 -5.40 -12.15
C LYS A 8 10.40 -5.59 -10.82
N GLU A 9 11.11 -6.09 -9.81
CA GLU A 9 10.57 -6.31 -8.48
C GLU A 9 10.27 -4.98 -7.77
N GLU A 10 11.20 -4.03 -7.82
CA GLU A 10 11.03 -2.68 -7.27
C GLU A 10 9.83 -1.95 -7.89
N LEU A 11 9.67 -2.01 -9.22
CA LEU A 11 8.49 -1.46 -9.91
C LEU A 11 7.18 -2.14 -9.49
N PHE A 12 7.23 -3.44 -9.18
CA PHE A 12 6.07 -4.18 -8.67
C PHE A 12 5.69 -3.75 -7.25
N VAL A 13 6.69 -3.64 -6.37
CA VAL A 13 6.52 -3.17 -4.98
C VAL A 13 5.94 -1.76 -4.98
N GLU A 14 6.48 -0.85 -5.81
CA GLU A 14 5.96 0.51 -5.96
C GLU A 14 4.51 0.53 -6.45
N ALA A 15 4.16 -0.31 -7.43
CA ALA A 15 2.80 -0.38 -7.93
C ALA A 15 1.79 -0.89 -6.86
N ILE A 16 2.19 -1.89 -6.06
CA ILE A 16 1.36 -2.44 -4.97
C ILE A 16 1.17 -1.39 -3.88
N ALA A 17 2.24 -0.76 -3.40
CA ALA A 17 2.18 0.28 -2.37
C ALA A 17 1.30 1.46 -2.81
N ASN A 18 1.50 1.97 -4.03
CA ASN A 18 0.68 3.06 -4.59
C ASN A 18 -0.81 2.66 -4.68
N TYR A 19 -1.12 1.43 -5.08
CA TYR A 19 -2.51 0.95 -5.10
C TYR A 19 -3.12 0.94 -3.71
N MET A 20 -2.40 0.44 -2.70
CA MET A 20 -2.87 0.38 -1.31
C MET A 20 -3.10 1.76 -0.73
N VAL A 21 -2.22 2.71 -1.05
CA VAL A 21 -2.35 4.12 -0.68
C VAL A 21 -3.58 4.77 -1.32
N VAL A 22 -3.71 4.69 -2.66
CA VAL A 22 -4.85 5.28 -3.38
C VAL A 22 -6.18 4.69 -2.91
N LYS A 23 -6.26 3.36 -2.73
CA LYS A 23 -7.47 2.70 -2.24
C LYS A 23 -7.74 2.94 -0.77
N GLY A 24 -6.70 3.03 0.05
CA GLY A 24 -6.81 3.29 1.48
C GLY A 24 -7.30 4.70 1.78
N CYS A 25 -6.90 5.68 0.96
CA CYS A 25 -7.29 7.06 1.10
C CYS A 25 -8.57 7.47 0.36
N ALA A 26 -9.03 6.71 -0.65
CA ALA A 26 -10.24 7.03 -1.38
C ALA A 26 -11.49 6.98 -0.49
N GLY A 27 -12.11 8.14 -0.23
CA GLY A 27 -13.36 8.26 0.51
C GLY A 27 -13.23 8.07 2.02
N THR A 28 -12.06 8.38 2.61
CA THR A 28 -11.77 8.11 4.02
C THR A 28 -11.24 9.36 4.71
N THR A 29 -11.86 9.75 5.83
CA THR A 29 -11.44 10.89 6.68
C THR A 29 -10.52 10.46 7.83
N SER A 30 -10.48 9.16 8.13
CA SER A 30 -9.56 8.47 9.04
C SER A 30 -9.86 6.96 9.03
N GLY A 31 -8.87 6.14 9.39
CA GLY A 31 -9.11 4.76 9.80
C GLY A 31 -8.08 3.74 9.33
N ASN A 32 -8.00 2.64 10.08
CA ASN A 32 -7.28 1.43 9.67
C ASN A 32 -7.88 0.87 8.38
N ARG A 33 -7.04 0.42 7.46
CA ARG A 33 -7.40 -0.24 6.22
C ARG A 33 -6.66 -1.55 6.10
N ILE A 34 -7.42 -2.58 5.76
CA ILE A 34 -6.94 -3.95 5.67
C ILE A 34 -6.86 -4.32 4.19
N PHE A 35 -5.69 -4.79 3.77
CA PHE A 35 -5.46 -5.37 2.46
C PHE A 35 -5.00 -6.81 2.62
N THR A 36 -5.83 -7.75 2.20
CA THR A 36 -5.47 -9.17 2.24
C THR A 36 -4.44 -9.49 1.15
N PHE A 37 -3.51 -10.40 1.44
CA PHE A 37 -2.52 -10.87 0.49
C PHE A 37 -3.19 -11.50 -0.73
N LYS A 38 -4.31 -12.22 -0.50
CA LYS A 38 -5.16 -12.73 -1.58
C LYS A 38 -5.72 -11.62 -2.47
N GLY A 39 -6.21 -10.52 -1.88
CA GLY A 39 -6.72 -9.38 -2.65
C GLY A 39 -5.64 -8.69 -3.48
N ILE A 40 -4.42 -8.57 -2.93
CA ILE A 40 -3.26 -8.06 -3.69
C ILE A 40 -2.87 -9.04 -4.82
N ALA A 41 -2.79 -10.34 -4.52
CA ALA A 41 -2.47 -11.38 -5.49
C ALA A 41 -3.43 -11.36 -6.69
N GLU A 42 -4.75 -11.31 -6.44
CA GLU A 42 -5.77 -11.22 -7.48
C GLU A 42 -5.68 -9.90 -8.28
N ARG A 43 -5.39 -8.78 -7.61
CA ARG A 43 -5.32 -7.45 -8.23
C ARG A 43 -4.16 -7.31 -9.22
N PHE A 44 -3.04 -7.94 -8.92
CA PHE A 44 -1.78 -7.84 -9.65
C PHE A 44 -1.44 -9.09 -10.47
N ASP A 45 -2.32 -10.09 -10.49
CA ASP A 45 -2.13 -11.37 -11.19
C ASP A 45 -0.83 -12.08 -10.78
N ILE A 46 -0.63 -12.17 -9.47
CA ILE A 46 0.51 -12.88 -8.85
C ILE A 46 0.02 -13.90 -7.83
N THR A 47 0.91 -14.73 -7.30
CA THR A 47 0.57 -15.68 -6.23
C THR A 47 0.60 -15.00 -4.86
N VAL A 48 -0.15 -15.54 -3.90
CA VAL A 48 -0.06 -15.14 -2.49
C VAL A 48 1.37 -15.27 -1.97
N ASP A 49 2.04 -16.38 -2.31
CA ASP A 49 3.44 -16.60 -1.94
C ASP A 49 4.36 -15.50 -2.48
N LYS A 50 4.10 -14.97 -3.68
CA LYS A 50 4.89 -13.85 -4.21
C LYS A 50 4.63 -12.55 -3.45
N VAL A 51 3.41 -12.27 -2.97
CA VAL A 51 3.20 -11.09 -2.12
C VAL A 51 3.82 -11.27 -0.73
N ARG A 52 3.83 -12.50 -0.17
CA ARG A 52 4.59 -12.82 1.06
C ARG A 52 6.10 -12.58 0.88
N GLU A 53 6.67 -13.01 -0.25
CA GLU A 53 8.09 -12.74 -0.56
C GLU A 53 8.42 -11.24 -0.62
N LEU A 54 7.43 -10.40 -0.96
CA LEU A 54 7.58 -8.96 -1.12
C LEU A 54 7.11 -8.15 0.09
N GLU A 55 6.63 -8.81 1.15
CA GLU A 55 5.96 -8.19 2.30
C GLU A 55 6.78 -7.04 2.89
N ASP A 56 8.00 -7.32 3.34
CA ASP A 56 8.90 -6.32 3.94
C ASP A 56 9.16 -5.14 2.99
N SER A 57 9.37 -5.43 1.70
CA SER A 57 9.62 -4.39 0.69
C SER A 57 8.39 -3.51 0.44
N ILE A 58 7.19 -4.09 0.49
CA ILE A 58 5.92 -3.37 0.40
C ILE A 58 5.74 -2.48 1.63
N VAL A 59 6.02 -2.99 2.83
CA VAL A 59 5.96 -2.21 4.08
C VAL A 59 6.94 -1.03 4.05
N ASP A 60 8.20 -1.27 3.68
CA ASP A 60 9.20 -0.22 3.54
C ASP A 60 8.74 0.85 2.55
N LYS A 61 8.18 0.43 1.40
CA LYS A 61 7.68 1.36 0.39
C LYS A 61 6.47 2.17 0.86
N LEU A 62 5.59 1.58 1.66
CA LEU A 62 4.46 2.27 2.28
C LEU A 62 4.92 3.36 3.25
N TYR A 63 6.01 3.14 3.99
CA TYR A 63 6.59 4.19 4.85
C TYR A 63 7.29 5.31 4.08
N GLU A 64 7.79 5.04 2.87
CA GLU A 64 8.24 6.10 1.96
C GLU A 64 7.08 6.95 1.44
N CYS A 65 5.85 6.40 1.40
CA CYS A 65 4.66 7.16 1.07
C CYS A 65 4.25 8.03 2.27
N ALA A 66 4.38 9.36 2.14
CA ALA A 66 4.06 10.35 3.18
C ALA A 66 2.58 10.37 3.67
N GLN A 67 1.76 9.39 3.26
CA GLN A 67 0.34 9.26 3.58
C GLN A 67 0.08 8.22 4.68
N VAL A 68 1.02 7.31 4.94
CA VAL A 68 0.92 6.29 5.99
C VAL A 68 1.42 6.88 7.31
N CYS A 69 0.78 6.51 8.43
CA CYS A 69 1.24 6.89 9.77
C CYS A 69 2.68 6.37 9.98
N ASP A 70 3.45 7.00 10.87
CA ASP A 70 4.84 6.68 11.22
C ASP A 70 5.11 5.23 11.67
N GLU A 71 6.13 4.94 12.45
CA GLU A 71 6.63 3.59 12.81
C GLU A 71 5.60 2.55 13.31
N ASN A 72 4.36 2.94 13.61
CA ASN A 72 3.25 2.05 14.00
C ASN A 72 2.09 2.03 12.97
N GLY A 73 2.28 2.64 11.80
CA GLY A 73 1.26 2.85 10.80
C GLY A 73 1.02 1.66 9.88
N VAL A 74 1.94 0.70 9.83
CA VAL A 74 1.79 -0.55 9.09
C VAL A 74 2.13 -1.72 9.99
N TRP A 75 1.24 -2.71 10.06
CA TRP A 75 1.56 -4.01 10.62
C TRP A 75 0.92 -5.12 9.79
N THR A 76 1.53 -6.30 9.81
CA THR A 76 1.00 -7.48 9.13
C THR A 76 0.47 -8.47 10.16
N ASP A 77 -0.67 -9.08 9.85
CA ASP A 77 -1.26 -10.15 10.66
C ASP A 77 -1.73 -11.28 9.74
N GLU A 78 -1.20 -12.48 9.97
CA GLU A 78 -1.32 -13.71 9.17
C GLU A 78 -1.07 -13.53 7.64
N ASP A 79 -2.02 -12.94 6.93
CA ASP A 79 -2.04 -12.74 5.48
C ASP A 79 -2.65 -11.38 5.10
N GLU A 80 -2.50 -10.37 5.95
CA GLU A 80 -3.09 -9.05 5.77
C GLU A 80 -2.12 -7.93 6.10
N PHE A 81 -2.10 -6.89 5.27
CA PHE A 81 -1.54 -5.59 5.62
C PHE A 81 -2.61 -4.75 6.31
N ASN A 82 -2.33 -4.33 7.54
CA ASN A 82 -3.10 -3.33 8.26
C ASN A 82 -2.37 -2.00 8.17
N ILE A 83 -3.07 -0.97 7.68
CA ILE A 83 -2.48 0.33 7.39
C ILE A 83 -3.31 1.43 8.02
N LEU A 84 -2.68 2.22 8.87
CA LEU A 84 -3.21 3.46 9.39
C LEU A 84 -2.72 4.62 8.53
N PHE A 85 -3.65 5.33 7.90
CA PHE A 85 -3.33 6.52 7.10
C PHE A 85 -3.47 7.81 7.93
N TYR A 86 -2.63 8.80 7.65
CA TYR A 86 -2.79 10.16 8.19
C TYR A 86 -4.05 10.80 7.56
N GLY A 87 -5.02 11.18 8.40
CA GLY A 87 -6.27 11.80 7.94
C GLY A 87 -6.12 13.12 7.19
N ASN A 88 -4.93 13.73 7.19
CA ASN A 88 -4.63 14.97 6.47
C ASN A 88 -4.22 14.74 5.00
N TYR A 89 -3.88 13.51 4.63
CA TYR A 89 -3.38 13.16 3.28
C TYR A 89 -4.34 12.29 2.48
N CYS A 90 -5.35 11.72 3.13
CA CYS A 90 -6.49 11.14 2.45
C CYS A 90 -7.47 12.27 2.16
N ASP A 91 -7.49 12.75 0.91
CA ASP A 91 -8.40 13.83 0.49
C ASP A 91 -9.83 13.49 0.91
N VAL A 92 -10.37 14.30 1.82
CA VAL A 92 -11.78 14.66 1.80
C VAL A 92 -12.08 15.14 0.39
N ASP A 93 -12.94 14.41 -0.32
CA ASP A 93 -13.50 14.74 -1.63
C ASP A 93 -12.94 16.04 -2.26
N MET A 94 -12.09 15.87 -3.26
CA MET A 94 -11.79 16.93 -4.25
C MET A 94 -13.03 17.25 -5.12
N GLU A 95 -14.23 17.27 -4.56
CA GLU A 95 -15.48 17.79 -5.15
C GLU A 95 -15.97 19.09 -4.49
N SER A 96 -15.11 19.86 -3.82
CA SER A 96 -15.51 21.19 -3.30
C SER A 96 -14.49 22.31 -3.50
N SER A 97 -13.69 22.27 -4.58
CA SER A 97 -12.93 23.45 -5.05
C SER A 97 -13.36 23.95 -6.43
N VAL A 98 -14.59 23.62 -6.85
CA VAL A 98 -15.25 24.29 -7.98
C VAL A 98 -16.60 24.84 -7.52
N MET A 99 -16.56 25.87 -6.69
CA MET A 99 -17.57 26.94 -6.66
C MET A 99 -16.88 28.28 -6.38
#